data_AF-A0A443K7P6-F1
#
_entry.id   AF-A0A443K7P6-F1
#
_cell.length_a   1.000
_cell.length_b   1.000
_cell.length_c   1.000
_cell.angle_alpha   90.00
_cell.angle_beta   90.00
_cell.angle_gamma   90.00
#
_symmetry.space_group_name_H-M   'P 1'
#
loop_
_entity.id
_entity.type
_entity.pdbx_description
1 polymer ?
#
loop_
_entity_poly.entity_id
_entity_poly.type
_entity_poly.pdbx_seq_one_letter_code
_entity_poly.pdbx_strand_id
1 'polypeptide(L)'
;MARWLLSIWLPRLASDVSLRGCPVEGPFALTLRASNAEQLHCLNEAASHAGLHRGMPLADARAICPCLSTRPADPAREASALEALRRWASRYGPHAAKDGFDGLIVDVSGVPHLFGGEAELLADVEARLDRVEERDRRDAG
;
A
#
# COMPACT_ATOMS: atom_id res chain seq x y z
N MET A 1 -28.73 15.86 -1.63
CA MET A 1 -27.69 15.19 -2.46
C MET A 1 -26.92 14.24 -1.56
N ALA A 2 -26.86 12.95 -1.89
CA ALA A 2 -26.09 11.97 -1.13
C ALA A 2 -24.60 12.09 -1.52
N ARG A 3 -23.71 12.10 -0.52
CA ARG A 3 -22.26 12.12 -0.71
C ARG A 3 -21.72 10.71 -0.54
N TRP A 4 -20.92 10.25 -1.50
CA TRP A 4 -20.32 8.92 -1.53
C TRP A 4 -18.81 9.02 -1.47
N LEU A 5 -18.21 8.37 -0.48
CA LEU A 5 -16.76 8.33 -0.29
C LEU A 5 -16.26 6.90 -0.43
N LEU A 6 -15.26 6.72 -1.29
CA LEU A 6 -14.51 5.48 -1.44
C LEU A 6 -13.19 5.62 -0.68
N SER A 7 -12.89 4.69 0.22
CA SER A 7 -11.59 4.58 0.88
C SER A 7 -10.82 3.41 0.27
N ILE A 8 -9.60 3.68 -0.17
CA ILE A 8 -8.66 2.68 -0.69
C ILE A 8 -7.49 2.63 0.28
N TRP A 9 -7.26 1.49 0.90
CA TRP A 9 -6.18 1.31 1.87
C TRP A 9 -5.26 0.18 1.43
N LEU A 10 -3.96 0.50 1.29
CA LEU A 10 -2.91 -0.38 0.82
C LEU A 10 -1.81 -0.48 1.90
N PRO A 11 -2.04 -1.21 3.00
CA PRO A 11 -1.15 -1.23 4.17
C PRO A 11 0.30 -1.68 3.88
N ARG A 12 0.52 -2.33 2.74
CA ARG A 12 1.81 -2.85 2.29
C ARG A 12 2.40 -2.12 1.09
N LEU A 13 1.82 -0.97 0.69
CA LEU A 13 2.25 -0.23 -0.50
C LEU A 13 3.77 0.02 -0.54
N ALA A 14 4.35 0.44 0.58
CA ALA A 14 5.78 0.75 0.64
C ALA A 14 6.67 -0.49 0.48
N SER A 15 6.35 -1.59 1.19
CA SER A 15 7.09 -2.85 1.06
C SER A 15 6.93 -3.46 -0.33
N ASP A 16 5.72 -3.44 -0.90
CA ASP A 16 5.44 -3.94 -2.24
C ASP A 16 6.20 -3.15 -3.31
N VAL A 17 6.24 -1.81 -3.22
CA VAL A 17 7.01 -0.96 -4.13
C VAL A 17 8.51 -1.24 -4.04
N SER A 18 9.03 -1.49 -2.84
CA SER A 18 10.44 -1.85 -2.64
C SER A 18 10.79 -3.21 -3.26
N LEU A 19 9.92 -4.20 -3.08
CA LEU A 19 10.13 -5.57 -3.54
C LEU A 19 10.06 -5.71 -5.07
N ARG A 20 9.31 -4.87 -5.78
CA ARG A 20 9.21 -4.91 -7.26
C ARG A 20 10.54 -4.82 -7.99
N GLY A 21 11.43 -3.94 -7.53
CA GLY A 21 12.72 -3.73 -8.20
C GLY A 21 13.82 -4.65 -7.71
N CYS A 22 13.59 -5.33 -6.58
CA CYS A 22 14.57 -6.20 -5.95
C CYS A 22 13.81 -7.17 -5.03
N PRO A 23 13.31 -8.29 -5.56
CA PRO A 23 12.53 -9.24 -4.77
C PRO A 23 13.37 -9.83 -3.65
N VAL A 24 12.69 -10.22 -2.57
CA VAL A 24 13.30 -10.89 -1.41
C VAL A 24 12.40 -12.06 -1.05
N GLU A 25 13.01 -13.21 -0.81
CA GLU A 25 12.29 -14.36 -0.28
C GLU A 25 12.16 -14.28 1.24
N GLY A 26 10.99 -14.64 1.76
CA GLY A 26 10.72 -14.71 3.19
C GLY A 26 10.38 -13.37 3.86
N PRO A 27 10.48 -13.28 5.20
CA PRO A 27 10.12 -12.10 5.96
C PRO A 27 10.94 -10.86 5.57
N PHE A 28 10.26 -9.79 5.20
CA PHE A 28 10.86 -8.53 4.78
C PHE A 28 10.19 -7.32 5.44
N ALA A 29 11.00 -6.33 5.82
CA ALA A 29 10.51 -5.06 6.32
C ALA A 29 11.34 -3.86 5.85
N LEU A 30 10.67 -2.73 5.67
CA LEU A 30 11.28 -1.42 5.55
C LEU A 30 11.50 -0.81 6.93
N THR A 31 12.65 -0.19 7.13
CA THR A 31 13.01 0.49 8.38
C THR A 31 13.04 2.00 8.20
N LEU A 32 12.57 2.72 9.20
CA LEU A 32 12.79 4.16 9.35
C LEU A 32 13.40 4.42 10.71
N ARG A 33 14.31 5.40 10.76
CA ARG A 33 14.77 5.94 12.04
C ARG A 33 13.69 6.85 12.60
N ALA A 34 13.12 6.46 13.72
CA ALA A 34 12.20 7.28 14.52
C ALA A 34 12.91 7.67 15.81
N SER A 35 13.13 8.97 16.01
CA SER A 35 13.89 9.52 17.14
C SER A 35 15.29 8.89 17.26
N ASN A 36 15.49 7.98 18.22
CA ASN A 36 16.78 7.39 18.56
C ASN A 36 16.92 5.91 18.14
N ALA A 37 15.91 5.31 17.50
CA ALA A 37 15.92 3.90 17.15
C ALA A 37 15.43 3.65 15.72
N GLU A 38 15.94 2.59 15.08
CA GLU A 38 15.31 2.04 13.87
C GLU A 38 14.08 1.23 14.24
N GLN A 39 12.98 1.50 13.54
CA GLN A 39 11.70 0.83 13.71
C GLN A 39 11.19 0.33 12.36
N LEU A 40 10.36 -0.71 12.40
CA LEU A 40 9.68 -1.22 11.22
C LEU A 40 8.65 -0.19 10.73
N HIS A 41 8.84 0.32 9.52
CA HIS A 41 7.94 1.28 8.87
C HIS A 41 6.83 0.60 8.10
N CYS A 42 7.17 -0.44 7.34
CA CYS A 42 6.22 -1.24 6.55
C CYS A 42 6.81 -2.65 6.40
N LEU A 43 5.97 -3.66 6.24
CA LEU A 43 6.41 -5.06 6.21
C LEU A 43 5.61 -5.86 5.16
N ASN A 44 6.17 -6.97 4.71
CA ASN A 44 5.47 -7.90 3.84
C ASN A 44 4.60 -8.89 4.65
N GLU A 45 3.79 -9.67 3.94
CA GLU A 45 2.87 -10.64 4.56
C GLU A 45 3.61 -11.70 5.38
N ALA A 46 4.74 -12.21 4.88
CA ALA A 46 5.57 -13.18 5.61
C ALA A 46 6.09 -12.64 6.95
N ALA A 47 6.51 -11.38 7.00
CA ALA A 47 6.92 -10.71 8.24
C ALA A 47 5.73 -10.53 9.20
N SER A 48 4.54 -10.19 8.70
CA SER A 48 3.34 -10.10 9.53
C SER A 48 2.99 -11.46 10.17
N HIS A 49 3.06 -12.54 9.38
CA HIS A 49 2.81 -13.89 9.89
C HIS A 49 3.86 -14.37 10.90
N ALA A 50 5.09 -13.85 10.82
CA ALA A 50 6.12 -14.08 11.82
C ALA A 50 5.89 -13.31 13.15
N GLY A 51 4.79 -12.55 13.26
CA GLY A 51 4.43 -11.79 14.46
C GLY A 51 5.01 -10.37 14.51
N LEU A 52 5.61 -9.89 13.41
CA LEU A 52 6.13 -8.54 13.31
C LEU A 52 5.02 -7.53 13.01
N HIS A 53 5.17 -6.30 13.48
CA HIS A 53 4.21 -5.23 13.23
C HIS A 53 4.90 -3.86 13.08
N ARG A 54 4.22 -2.92 12.41
CA ARG A 54 4.70 -1.55 12.21
C ARG A 54 4.93 -0.85 13.54
N GLY A 55 6.01 -0.07 13.63
CA GLY A 55 6.46 0.62 14.84
C GLY A 55 7.33 -0.24 15.77
N MET A 56 7.39 -1.56 15.56
CA MET A 56 8.26 -2.45 16.34
C MET A 56 9.73 -2.02 16.16
N PRO A 57 10.53 -1.93 17.24
CA PRO A 57 11.97 -1.72 17.15
C PRO A 57 12.66 -2.82 16.33
N LEU A 58 13.62 -2.45 15.48
CA LEU A 58 14.32 -3.41 14.63
C LEU A 58 15.05 -4.50 15.45
N ALA A 59 15.56 -4.15 16.63
CA ALA A 59 16.19 -5.10 17.53
C ALA A 59 15.22 -6.21 17.97
N ASP A 60 14.01 -5.83 18.39
CA ASP A 60 12.97 -6.77 18.81
C ASP A 60 12.49 -7.62 17.63
N ALA A 61 12.32 -6.99 16.46
CA ALA A 61 11.93 -7.69 15.25
C ALA A 61 12.94 -8.78 14.86
N ARG A 62 14.23 -8.52 15.00
CA ARG A 62 15.29 -9.51 14.75
C ARG A 62 15.37 -10.59 15.82
N ALA A 63 14.97 -10.30 17.05
CA ALA A 63 14.86 -11.32 18.10
C ALA A 63 13.71 -12.29 17.83
N ILE A 64 12.58 -11.79 17.33
CA ILE A 64 11.41 -12.61 16.95
C ILE A 64 11.67 -13.38 15.66
N CYS A 65 12.26 -12.72 14.66
CA CYS A 65 12.50 -13.27 13.33
C CYS A 65 13.96 -13.04 12.90
N PRO A 66 14.90 -13.95 13.26
CA PRO A 66 16.31 -13.79 12.92
C PRO A 66 16.61 -13.79 11.42
N CYS A 67 15.73 -14.39 10.60
CA CYS A 67 15.83 -14.38 9.14
C CYS A 67 15.23 -13.14 8.48
N LEU A 68 14.81 -12.12 9.26
CA LEU A 68 14.20 -10.89 8.72
C LEU A 68 15.19 -10.12 7.83
N SER A 69 14.82 -9.97 6.57
CA SER A 69 15.51 -9.08 5.64
C SER A 69 14.98 -7.65 5.78
N THR A 70 15.88 -6.66 5.68
CA THR A 70 15.51 -5.26 5.89
C THR A 70 16.14 -4.32 4.87
N ARG A 71 15.40 -3.27 4.50
CA ARG A 71 15.92 -2.13 3.72
C ARG A 71 15.49 -0.81 4.35
N PRO A 72 16.27 0.27 4.21
CA PRO A 72 15.78 1.58 4.59
C PRO A 72 14.56 1.94 3.73
N ALA A 73 13.54 2.51 4.36
CA ALA A 73 12.39 3.06 3.65
C ALA A 73 12.82 4.27 2.81
N ASP A 74 12.11 4.50 1.72
CA ASP A 74 12.31 5.65 0.83
C ASP A 74 11.00 6.45 0.76
N PRO A 75 10.80 7.41 1.68
CA PRO A 75 9.57 8.21 1.73
C PRO A 75 9.27 8.96 0.43
N ALA A 76 10.29 9.31 -0.35
CA ALA A 76 10.10 9.98 -1.64
C ALA A 76 9.51 9.02 -2.68
N ARG A 77 10.03 7.80 -2.74
CA ARG A 77 9.50 6.74 -3.61
C ARG A 77 8.08 6.33 -3.20
N GLU A 78 7.82 6.22 -1.90
CA GLU A 78 6.48 5.96 -1.36
C GLU A 78 5.47 7.05 -1.72
N ALA A 79 5.84 8.32 -1.53
CA ALA A 79 4.99 9.46 -1.88
C ALA A 79 4.70 9.52 -3.39
N SER A 80 5.66 9.15 -4.23
CA SER A 80 5.49 9.05 -5.69
C SER A 80 4.53 7.93 -6.08
N ALA A 81 4.64 6.76 -5.43
CA ALA A 81 3.72 5.64 -5.64
C ALA A 81 2.29 6.02 -5.23
N LEU A 82 2.13 6.66 -4.07
CA LEU A 82 0.83 7.13 -3.60
C LEU A 82 0.23 8.22 -4.50
N GLU A 83 1.08 9.09 -5.08
CA GLU A 83 0.64 10.07 -6.07
C GLU A 83 0.23 9.41 -7.39
N ALA A 84 0.91 8.35 -7.83
CA ALA A 84 0.50 7.58 -8.99
C ALA A 84 -0.86 6.90 -8.76
N LEU A 85 -1.09 6.34 -7.58
CA LEU A 85 -2.40 5.80 -7.17
C LEU A 85 -3.48 6.89 -7.18
N ARG A 86 -3.17 8.08 -6.65
CA ARG A 86 -4.10 9.23 -6.67
C ARG A 86 -4.50 9.64 -8.08
N ARG A 87 -3.52 9.71 -8.99
CA ARG A 87 -3.77 10.01 -10.40
C ARG A 87 -4.62 8.93 -11.05
N TRP A 88 -4.34 7.65 -10.80
CA TRP A 88 -5.19 6.56 -11.28
C TRP A 88 -6.62 6.67 -10.76
N ALA A 89 -6.80 7.04 -9.48
CA ALA A 89 -8.11 7.16 -8.83
C ALA A 89 -8.97 8.32 -9.35
N SER A 90 -8.38 9.32 -10.01
CA SER A 90 -9.09 10.51 -10.54
C SER A 90 -10.21 10.20 -11.54
N ARG A 91 -10.21 8.98 -12.10
CA ARG A 91 -11.30 8.46 -12.95
C ARG A 91 -12.60 8.15 -12.22
N TYR A 92 -12.53 7.91 -10.91
CA TYR A 92 -13.70 7.60 -10.08
C TYR A 92 -14.28 8.85 -9.42
N GLY A 93 -13.58 9.98 -9.50
CA GLY A 93 -14.05 11.22 -8.93
C GLY A 93 -13.02 12.33 -9.06
N PRO A 94 -13.45 13.59 -9.16
CA PRO A 94 -12.56 14.74 -9.29
C PRO A 94 -11.76 15.03 -8.01
N HIS A 95 -12.22 14.56 -6.86
CA HIS A 95 -11.59 14.83 -5.56
C HIS A 95 -11.00 13.54 -4.98
N ALA A 96 -9.69 13.38 -5.13
CA ALA A 96 -8.92 12.30 -4.54
C ALA A 96 -7.86 12.88 -3.59
N ALA A 97 -7.92 12.53 -2.31
CA ALA A 97 -7.03 12.98 -1.26
C ALA A 97 -6.24 11.80 -0.69
N LYS A 98 -4.97 12.04 -0.35
CA LYS A 98 -4.14 11.07 0.36
C LYS A 98 -4.60 10.97 1.82
N ASP A 99 -4.61 9.76 2.36
CA ASP A 99 -4.86 9.48 3.77
C ASP A 99 -3.66 8.74 4.35
N GLY A 100 -2.83 9.46 5.11
CA GLY A 100 -1.57 8.91 5.63
C GLY A 100 -0.54 8.57 4.54
N PHE A 101 0.17 7.45 4.74
CA PHE A 101 1.27 6.99 3.88
C PHE A 101 0.85 5.88 2.90
N ASP A 102 -0.33 5.30 3.13
CA ASP A 102 -0.78 4.04 2.57
C ASP A 102 -2.28 4.05 2.22
N GLY A 103 -2.95 5.20 2.31
CA GLY A 103 -4.38 5.33 2.08
C GLY A 103 -4.75 6.45 1.10
N LEU A 104 -5.94 6.31 0.52
CA LEU A 104 -6.53 7.28 -0.39
C LEU A 104 -8.03 7.36 -0.17
N ILE A 105 -8.57 8.58 -0.14
CA ILE A 105 -10.01 8.84 -0.08
C ILE A 105 -10.42 9.52 -1.38
N VAL A 106 -11.44 8.99 -2.03
CA VAL A 106 -12.01 9.51 -3.27
C VAL A 106 -13.47 9.88 -3.06
N ASP A 107 -13.83 11.12 -3.38
CA ASP A 107 -15.23 11.51 -3.47
C ASP A 107 -15.79 11.07 -4.82
N VAL A 108 -16.62 10.03 -4.79
CA VAL A 108 -17.26 9.44 -5.96
C VAL A 108 -18.69 9.93 -6.12
N SER A 109 -19.07 11.02 -5.44
CA SER A 109 -20.44 11.54 -5.51
C SER A 109 -20.85 11.85 -6.94
N GLY A 110 -21.99 11.28 -7.35
CA GLY A 110 -22.52 11.48 -8.70
C GLY A 110 -21.77 10.73 -9.78
N VAL A 111 -20.82 9.85 -9.47
CA VAL A 111 -20.12 8.99 -10.46
C VAL A 111 -20.75 7.59 -10.64
N PRO A 112 -21.39 6.95 -9.63
CA PRO A 112 -21.87 5.56 -9.76
C PRO A 112 -22.78 5.31 -10.96
N HIS A 113 -23.61 6.28 -11.33
CA HIS A 113 -24.52 6.14 -12.48
C HIS A 113 -23.79 5.93 -13.82
N LEU A 114 -22.54 6.40 -13.95
CA LEU A 114 -21.71 6.17 -15.14
C LEU A 114 -21.22 4.72 -15.26
N PHE A 115 -21.28 3.97 -14.16
CA PHE A 115 -20.86 2.57 -14.07
C PHE A 115 -22.04 1.60 -14.04
N GLY A 116 -23.29 2.10 -14.06
CA GLY A 116 -24.49 1.26 -13.89
C GLY A 116 -24.93 1.11 -12.44
N GLY A 117 -24.32 1.83 -11.50
CA GLY A 117 -24.65 1.82 -10.08
C GLY A 117 -23.41 1.70 -9.20
N GLU A 118 -23.64 1.71 -7.89
CA GLU A 118 -22.56 1.66 -6.88
C GLU A 118 -21.86 0.30 -6.85
N ALA A 119 -22.61 -0.79 -7.02
CA ALA A 119 -22.07 -2.14 -7.05
C ALA A 119 -21.12 -2.35 -8.24
N GLU A 120 -21.51 -1.89 -9.43
CA GLU A 120 -20.68 -1.98 -10.64
C GLU A 120 -19.44 -1.07 -10.54
N LEU A 121 -19.57 0.10 -9.93
CA LEU A 121 -18.42 0.96 -9.64
C LEU A 121 -17.42 0.25 -8.73
N LEU A 122 -17.90 -0.39 -7.65
CA LEU A 122 -17.03 -1.11 -6.72
C LEU A 122 -16.37 -2.32 -7.38
N ALA A 123 -17.13 -3.13 -8.14
CA ALA A 123 -16.59 -4.26 -8.89
C ALA A 123 -15.51 -3.83 -9.89
N ASP A 124 -15.67 -2.68 -10.54
CA ASP A 124 -14.67 -2.12 -11.44
C ASP A 124 -13.40 -1.63 -10.68
N VAL A 125 -13.56 -1.08 -9.47
CA VAL A 125 -12.43 -0.72 -8.58
C VAL A 125 -11.64 -1.97 -8.21
N GLU A 126 -12.31 -2.99 -7.68
CA GLU A 126 -11.70 -4.25 -7.25
C GLU A 126 -10.97 -4.92 -8.41
N ALA A 127 -11.64 -5.14 -9.54
CA ALA A 127 -11.05 -5.81 -10.71
C ALA A 127 -9.82 -5.07 -11.27
N ARG A 128 -9.72 -3.76 -11.09
CA ARG A 128 -8.57 -2.98 -11.55
C ARG A 128 -7.45 -2.91 -10.53
N LEU A 129 -7.75 -2.90 -9.23
CA LEU A 129 -6.73 -3.04 -8.19
C LEU A 129 -6.08 -4.43 -8.29
N ASP A 130 -6.88 -5.48 -8.48
CA ASP A 130 -6.39 -6.84 -8.72
C ASP A 130 -5.45 -6.91 -9.93
N ARG A 131 -5.79 -6.20 -11.04
CA ARG A 131 -4.92 -6.17 -12.23
C ARG A 131 -3.62 -5.41 -12.03
N VAL A 132 -3.60 -4.41 -11.15
CA VAL A 132 -2.34 -3.77 -10.74
C VAL A 132 -1.52 -4.85 -10.04
N GLU A 133 -2.07 -5.53 -9.03
CA GLU A 133 -1.39 -6.61 -8.30
C GLU A 133 -0.98 -7.81 -9.18
N GLU A 134 -1.76 -8.18 -10.20
CA GLU A 134 -1.47 -9.30 -11.12
C GLU A 134 -0.42 -8.97 -12.18
N ARG A 135 -0.45 -7.76 -12.73
CA ARG A 135 0.62 -7.31 -13.65
C ARG A 135 1.96 -7.25 -12.91
N ASP A 136 1.90 -6.93 -11.63
CA ASP A 136 3.05 -6.90 -10.74
C ASP A 136 3.61 -8.29 -10.40
N ARG A 137 2.78 -9.35 -10.48
CA ARG A 137 3.23 -10.74 -10.27
C ARG A 137 3.87 -11.37 -11.52
N ARG A 138 3.56 -10.87 -12.73
CA ARG A 138 4.12 -11.40 -13.99
C ARG A 138 5.48 -10.83 -14.38
N ASP A 139 5.82 -9.61 -13.93
CA ASP A 139 7.11 -8.96 -14.23
C ASP A 139 8.23 -9.36 -13.25
N ALA A 140 7.96 -10.28 -12.31
CA ALA A 140 8.91 -10.81 -11.34
C ALA A 140 9.39 -12.25 -11.65
N GLY A 141 9.14 -12.74 -12.87
CA GLY A 141 9.54 -14.06 -13.36
C GLY A 141 10.78 -14.04 -14.24
#